data_AF-A0A9E6MWZ8-F1
#
_entry.id   AF-A0A9E6MWZ8-F1
#
_cell.length_a   1.000
_cell.length_b   1.000
_cell.length_c   1.000
_cell.angle_alpha   90.00
_cell.angle_beta   90.00
_cell.angle_gamma   90.00
#
_symmetry.space_group_name_H-M   'P 1'
#
loop_
_entity.id
_entity.type
_entity.pdbx_description
1 polymer ?
#
loop_
_entity_poly.entity_id
_entity_poly.type
_entity_poly.pdbx_seq_one_letter_code
_entity_poly.pdbx_strand_id
1 'polypeptide(L)'
;MLVAATNHPELLDPAVWRRFDLQLDFDNPSEPAIAQFLRAEDISATSATELAAIYAGSSYADLRRSVQSARKLAVLSDRPFEEVLAEEGLTAAAGSQDSTFLRDIKIKRLAAEGVSHREIAQQLGISHPTVGRALKKVKGD
;
A
#
# COMPACT_ATOMS: atom_id res chain seq x y z
N MET A 1 -29.79 7.28 -21.82
CA MET A 1 -28.51 7.58 -21.16
C MET A 1 -27.70 6.29 -21.14
N LEU A 2 -26.53 6.28 -21.78
CA LEU A 2 -25.63 5.12 -21.85
C LEU A 2 -24.42 5.40 -20.96
N VAL A 3 -24.03 4.43 -20.15
CA VAL A 3 -22.81 4.48 -19.33
C VAL A 3 -21.99 3.23 -19.65
N ALA A 4 -20.69 3.41 -19.88
CA ALA A 4 -19.76 2.33 -20.15
C ALA A 4 -18.49 2.53 -19.30
N ALA A 5 -17.82 1.42 -18.98
CA ALA A 5 -16.54 1.41 -18.26
C ALA A 5 -15.62 0.36 -18.88
N THR A 6 -14.34 0.69 -19.03
CA THR A 6 -13.31 -0.23 -19.53
C THR A 6 -12.00 0.03 -18.80
N ASN A 7 -11.26 -1.05 -18.51
CA ASN A 7 -9.91 -0.96 -17.97
C ASN A 7 -8.86 -0.87 -19.09
N HIS A 8 -9.25 -1.19 -20.33
CA HIS A 8 -8.38 -1.26 -21.50
C HIS A 8 -8.99 -0.47 -22.67
N PRO A 9 -9.08 0.87 -22.57
CA PRO A 9 -9.66 1.71 -23.62
C PRO A 9 -8.94 1.58 -24.97
N GLU A 10 -7.65 1.24 -24.97
CA GLU A 10 -6.81 1.04 -26.15
C GLU A 10 -7.24 -0.15 -27.03
N LEU A 11 -7.98 -1.10 -26.48
CA LEU A 11 -8.50 -2.26 -27.22
C LEU A 11 -9.78 -1.94 -28.00
N LEU A 12 -10.39 -0.79 -27.75
CA LEU A 12 -11.61 -0.36 -28.41
C LEU A 12 -11.31 0.45 -29.68
N ASP A 13 -12.23 0.40 -30.64
CA ASP A 13 -12.16 1.25 -31.83
C ASP A 13 -12.19 2.73 -31.41
N PRO A 14 -11.19 3.54 -31.77
CA PRO A 14 -11.14 4.96 -31.42
C PRO A 14 -12.38 5.78 -31.83
N ALA A 15 -13.14 5.34 -32.83
CA ALA A 15 -14.36 6.01 -33.27
C ALA A 15 -15.49 5.95 -32.23
N VAL A 16 -15.46 4.97 -31.31
CA VAL A 16 -16.47 4.83 -30.25
C VAL A 16 -16.48 6.04 -29.32
N TRP A 17 -15.32 6.65 -29.05
CA TRP A 17 -15.21 7.80 -28.14
C TRP A 17 -16.02 9.01 -28.59
N ARG A 18 -16.22 9.19 -29.90
CA ARG A 18 -17.04 10.29 -30.46
C ARG A 18 -18.54 10.16 -30.11
N ARG A 19 -18.97 9.02 -29.55
CA ARG A 19 -20.36 8.78 -29.11
C ARG A 19 -20.57 9.06 -27.62
N PHE A 20 -19.52 9.40 -26.89
CA PHE A 20 -19.61 9.77 -25.48
C PHE A 20 -19.32 11.27 -25.35
N ASP A 21 -20.28 12.02 -24.81
CA ASP A 21 -20.12 13.44 -24.56
C ASP A 21 -19.15 13.73 -23.40
N LEU A 22 -18.95 12.74 -22.52
CA LEU A 22 -18.06 12.81 -21.37
C LEU A 22 -17.23 11.52 -21.29
N GLN A 23 -15.92 11.68 -21.24
CA GLN A 23 -14.96 10.63 -20.92
C GLN A 23 -14.28 10.97 -19.60
N LEU A 24 -14.25 10.02 -18.67
CA LEU A 24 -13.59 10.14 -17.38
C LEU A 24 -12.51 9.07 -17.29
N ASP A 25 -11.27 9.50 -17.10
CA ASP A 25 -10.16 8.61 -16.80
C ASP A 25 -9.97 8.57 -15.29
N PHE A 26 -9.80 7.36 -14.74
CA PHE A 26 -9.65 7.14 -13.31
C PHE A 26 -8.25 6.61 -13.03
N ASP A 27 -7.46 7.42 -12.33
CA ASP A 27 -6.17 7.02 -11.80
C ASP A 27 -6.32 6.15 -10.54
N ASN A 28 -5.22 5.53 -10.11
CA ASN A 28 -5.16 4.89 -8.81
C ASN A 28 -5.42 5.90 -7.68
N PRO A 29 -6.03 5.45 -6.56
CA PRO A 29 -6.31 6.32 -5.43
C PRO A 29 -5.02 6.94 -4.86
N SER A 30 -5.12 8.21 -4.50
CA SER A 30 -4.08 8.91 -3.73
C SER A 30 -4.04 8.39 -2.28
N GLU A 31 -2.91 8.55 -1.58
CA GLU A 31 -2.79 8.12 -0.18
C GLU A 31 -3.95 8.62 0.72
N PRO A 32 -4.42 9.88 0.65
CA PRO A 32 -5.58 10.33 1.42
C PRO A 32 -6.87 9.56 1.08
N ALA A 33 -7.07 9.21 -0.20
CA ALA A 33 -8.22 8.42 -0.63
C ALA A 33 -8.10 6.95 -0.16
N ILE A 34 -6.89 6.39 -0.14
CA ILE A 34 -6.61 5.07 0.46
C ILE A 34 -6.92 5.11 1.96
N ALA A 35 -6.44 6.11 2.70
CA ALA A 35 -6.73 6.24 4.13
C ALA A 35 -8.25 6.40 4.38
N GLN A 36 -8.97 7.09 3.50
CA GLN A 36 -10.43 7.17 3.55
C GLN A 36 -11.10 5.81 3.32
N PHE A 37 -10.64 5.07 2.31
CA PHE A 37 -11.11 3.71 2.03
C PHE A 37 -10.90 2.79 3.23
N LEU A 38 -9.69 2.78 3.81
CA LEU A 38 -9.35 1.95 4.96
C LEU A 38 -10.20 2.30 6.19
N ARG A 39 -10.47 3.59 6.43
CA ARG A 39 -11.41 4.01 7.49
C ARG A 39 -12.84 3.51 7.26
N ALA A 40 -13.29 3.45 6.00
CA ALA A 40 -14.59 2.89 5.66
C ALA A 40 -14.65 1.36 5.84
N GLU A 41 -13.49 0.71 5.93
CA GLU A 41 -13.33 -0.70 6.31
C GLU A 41 -13.11 -0.87 7.83
N ASP A 42 -13.58 0.07 8.66
CA ASP A 42 -13.48 0.04 10.14
C ASP A 42 -12.04 0.02 10.69
N ILE A 43 -11.06 0.50 9.93
CA ILE A 43 -9.68 0.65 10.41
C ILE A 43 -9.54 2.00 11.13
N SER A 44 -8.79 2.00 12.25
CA SER A 44 -8.56 3.22 13.02
C SER A 44 -7.96 4.33 12.16
N ALA A 45 -8.28 5.60 12.44
CA ALA A 45 -7.79 6.71 11.62
C ALA A 45 -6.25 6.81 11.58
N THR A 46 -5.59 6.46 12.70
CA THR A 46 -4.13 6.43 12.79
C THR A 46 -3.57 5.31 11.93
N SER A 47 -4.03 4.06 12.13
CA SER A 47 -3.56 2.90 11.36
C SER A 47 -3.87 3.03 9.87
N ALA A 48 -5.03 3.58 9.50
CA ALA A 48 -5.40 3.83 8.11
C ALA A 48 -4.45 4.82 7.42
N THR A 49 -3.98 5.84 8.13
CA THR A 49 -3.01 6.81 7.59
C THR A 49 -1.65 6.17 7.37
N GLU A 50 -1.19 5.35 8.32
CA GLU A 50 0.09 4.64 8.21
C GLU A 50 0.08 3.57 7.11
N LEU A 51 -1.01 2.81 7.01
CA LEU A 51 -1.20 1.78 6.00
C LEU A 51 -1.37 2.39 4.60
N ALA A 52 -1.95 3.58 4.47
CA ALA A 52 -2.13 4.24 3.17
C ALA A 52 -0.81 4.42 2.40
N ALA A 53 0.28 4.73 3.11
CA ALA A 53 1.60 4.83 2.51
C ALA A 53 2.09 3.48 1.94
N ILE A 54 1.78 2.37 2.63
CA ILE A 54 2.18 1.02 2.18
C ILE A 54 1.45 0.62 0.89
N TYR A 55 0.19 1.03 0.77
CA TYR A 55 -0.65 0.70 -0.38
C TYR A 55 -0.63 1.75 -1.50
N ALA A 56 0.23 2.76 -1.41
CA ALA A 56 0.38 3.76 -2.46
C ALA A 56 0.56 3.09 -3.84
N GLY A 57 -0.22 3.52 -4.83
CA GLY A 57 -0.22 2.94 -6.17
C GLY A 57 -1.08 1.69 -6.37
N SER A 58 -1.75 1.18 -5.31
CA SER A 58 -2.72 0.08 -5.44
C SER A 58 -4.06 0.55 -5.96
N SER A 59 -4.76 -0.28 -6.75
CA SER A 59 -6.14 -0.01 -7.13
C SER A 59 -7.12 -0.25 -5.96
N TYR A 60 -8.33 0.31 -6.02
CA TYR A 60 -9.38 -0.01 -5.04
C TYR A 60 -9.71 -1.51 -4.98
N ALA A 61 -9.60 -2.22 -6.11
CA ALA A 61 -9.84 -3.65 -6.16
C ALA A 61 -8.77 -4.43 -5.38
N ASP A 62 -7.50 -4.00 -5.49
CA ASP A 62 -6.39 -4.62 -4.75
C ASP A 62 -6.47 -4.31 -3.25
N LEU A 63 -6.81 -3.07 -2.87
CA LEU A 63 -7.08 -2.68 -1.49
C LEU A 63 -8.14 -3.58 -0.86
N ARG A 64 -9.30 -3.71 -1.52
CA ARG A 64 -10.42 -4.55 -1.05
C ARG A 64 -10.00 -6.01 -0.90
N ARG A 65 -9.27 -6.55 -1.89
CA ARG A 65 -8.76 -7.93 -1.86
C ARG A 65 -7.82 -8.13 -0.67
N SER A 66 -6.90 -7.19 -0.45
CA SER A 66 -5.92 -7.27 0.63
C SER A 66 -6.58 -7.20 2.00
N VAL A 67 -7.53 -6.28 2.20
CA VAL A 67 -8.35 -6.21 3.43
C VAL A 67 -9.09 -7.53 3.68
N GLN A 68 -9.74 -8.11 2.67
CA GLN A 68 -10.46 -9.38 2.83
C GLN A 68 -9.52 -10.55 3.15
N SER A 69 -8.37 -10.64 2.47
CA SER A 69 -7.34 -11.65 2.74
C SER A 69 -6.84 -11.54 4.18
N ALA A 70 -6.44 -10.33 4.58
CA ALA A 70 -5.90 -10.07 5.91
C ALA A 70 -6.93 -10.36 7.01
N ARG A 71 -8.22 -10.06 6.81
CA ARG A 71 -9.28 -10.42 7.78
C ARG A 71 -9.36 -11.93 7.98
N LYS A 72 -9.35 -12.69 6.88
CA LYS A 72 -9.40 -14.16 6.93
C LYS A 72 -8.17 -14.73 7.63
N LEU A 73 -6.98 -14.25 7.27
CA LEU A 73 -5.72 -14.73 7.84
C LEU A 73 -5.57 -14.36 9.32
N ALA A 74 -5.96 -13.14 9.72
CA ALA A 74 -5.95 -12.71 11.12
C ALA A 74 -6.76 -13.65 12.01
N VAL A 75 -7.96 -14.06 11.55
CA VAL A 75 -8.80 -15.03 12.27
C VAL A 75 -8.19 -16.44 12.28
N LEU A 76 -7.62 -16.89 11.17
CA LEU A 76 -7.05 -18.25 11.07
C LEU A 76 -5.73 -18.41 11.84
N SER A 77 -4.96 -17.34 11.96
CA SER A 77 -3.63 -17.34 12.59
C SER A 77 -3.61 -16.73 13.98
N ASP A 78 -4.76 -16.27 14.50
CA ASP A 78 -4.90 -15.57 15.78
C ASP A 78 -3.91 -14.40 15.93
N ARG A 79 -3.77 -13.61 14.85
CA ARG A 79 -2.87 -12.46 14.77
C ARG A 79 -3.64 -11.15 14.63
N PRO A 80 -3.07 -10.01 15.08
CA PRO A 80 -3.67 -8.70 14.87
C PRO A 80 -3.90 -8.41 13.38
N PHE A 81 -5.14 -8.00 13.04
CA PHE A 81 -5.52 -7.72 11.65
C PHE A 81 -4.64 -6.66 10.97
N GLU A 82 -4.33 -5.57 11.67
CA GLU A 82 -3.53 -4.47 11.14
C GLU A 82 -2.10 -4.91 10.79
N GLU A 83 -1.55 -5.85 11.56
CA GLU A 83 -0.23 -6.42 11.31
C GLU A 83 -0.23 -7.27 10.05
N VAL A 84 -1.22 -8.16 9.90
CA VAL A 84 -1.38 -9.02 8.73
C VAL A 84 -1.65 -8.18 7.47
N LEU A 85 -2.45 -7.12 7.61
CA LEU A 85 -2.72 -6.20 6.51
C LEU A 85 -1.45 -5.45 6.08
N ALA A 86 -0.66 -4.94 7.01
CA ALA A 86 0.62 -4.32 6.68
C ALA A 86 1.56 -5.29 5.94
N GLU A 87 1.63 -6.56 6.36
CA GLU A 87 2.44 -7.59 5.70
C GLU A 87 1.98 -7.91 4.28
N GLU A 88 0.68 -8.04 4.06
CA GLU A 88 0.07 -8.24 2.74
C GLU A 88 0.39 -7.04 1.82
N GLY A 89 0.21 -5.81 2.31
CA GLY A 89 0.55 -4.59 1.58
C GLY A 89 2.04 -4.51 1.21
N LEU A 90 2.93 -4.81 2.17
CA LEU A 90 4.38 -4.87 1.94
C LEU A 90 4.77 -5.92 0.90
N THR A 91 4.10 -7.07 0.90
CA THR A 91 4.36 -8.18 -0.03
C THR A 91 3.90 -7.84 -1.44
N ALA A 92 2.68 -7.27 -1.56
CA ALA A 92 2.15 -6.79 -2.83
C ALA A 92 3.03 -5.68 -3.42
N ALA A 93 3.45 -4.74 -2.58
CA ALA A 93 4.31 -3.64 -3.00
C ALA A 93 5.74 -4.13 -3.34
N ALA A 94 6.27 -5.17 -2.69
CA ALA A 94 7.59 -5.72 -3.01
C ALA A 94 7.63 -6.44 -4.38
N GLY A 95 6.47 -6.87 -4.88
CA GLY A 95 6.31 -7.32 -6.27
C GLY A 95 6.33 -6.17 -7.29
N SER A 96 6.17 -4.93 -6.84
CA SER A 96 6.27 -3.71 -7.65
C SER A 96 7.63 -3.01 -7.43
N GLN A 97 8.10 -2.25 -8.41
CA GLN A 97 9.49 -1.77 -8.53
C GLN A 97 10.00 -0.85 -7.39
N ASP A 98 9.17 -0.44 -6.43
CA ASP A 98 9.52 0.48 -5.33
C ASP A 98 10.08 -0.21 -4.07
N SER A 99 11.01 -1.14 -4.28
CA SER A 99 11.70 -1.91 -3.22
C SER A 99 12.40 -1.02 -2.16
N THR A 100 12.79 0.20 -2.51
CA THR A 100 13.52 1.11 -1.61
C THR A 100 12.62 1.77 -0.56
N PHE A 101 11.39 2.14 -0.93
CA PHE A 101 10.46 2.80 -0.01
C PHE A 101 9.95 1.84 1.07
N LEU A 102 9.61 0.62 0.66
CA LEU A 102 9.16 -0.45 1.56
C LEU A 102 10.23 -0.85 2.55
N ARG A 103 11.49 -0.87 2.10
CA ARG A 103 12.65 -1.10 2.95
C ARG A 103 12.76 -0.04 4.04
N ASP A 104 12.57 1.23 3.70
CA ASP A 104 12.64 2.32 4.67
C ASP A 104 11.49 2.27 5.68
N ILE A 105 10.27 1.89 5.27
CA ILE A 105 9.14 1.66 6.18
C ILE A 105 9.43 0.50 7.15
N LYS A 106 9.95 -0.62 6.65
CA LYS A 106 10.23 -1.80 7.48
C LYS A 106 11.33 -1.51 8.50
N ILE A 107 12.34 -0.71 8.12
CA ILE A 107 13.37 -0.22 9.04
C ILE A 107 12.76 0.63 10.16
N LYS A 108 11.84 1.55 9.84
CA LYS A 108 11.19 2.41 10.85
C LYS A 108 10.36 1.62 11.85
N ARG A 109 9.56 0.67 11.35
CA ARG A 109 8.69 -0.16 12.20
C ARG A 109 9.52 -0.94 13.23
N LEU A 110 10.55 -1.66 12.77
CA LEU A 110 11.41 -2.44 13.66
C LEU A 110 12.16 -1.55 14.65
N ALA A 111 12.57 -0.34 14.24
CA ALA A 111 13.19 0.62 15.15
C ALA A 111 12.21 1.14 16.21
N ALA A 112 10.93 1.34 15.87
CA ALA A 112 9.88 1.73 16.81
C ALA A 112 9.55 0.61 17.81
N GLU A 113 9.69 -0.65 17.39
CA GLU A 113 9.57 -1.85 18.25
C GLU A 113 10.78 -2.05 19.18
N GLY A 114 11.78 -1.15 19.15
CA GLY A 114 12.97 -1.20 20.02
C GLY A 114 14.05 -2.17 19.53
N VAL A 115 13.93 -2.70 18.32
CA VAL A 115 14.92 -3.61 17.73
C VAL A 115 16.20 -2.85 17.41
N SER A 116 17.35 -3.43 17.76
CA SER A 116 18.64 -2.78 17.52
C SER A 116 18.92 -2.63 16.02
N HIS A 117 19.60 -1.56 15.61
CA HIS A 117 19.93 -1.32 14.19
C HIS A 117 20.67 -2.50 13.53
N ARG A 118 21.48 -3.22 14.32
CA ARG A 118 22.24 -4.40 13.86
C ARG A 118 21.32 -5.57 13.56
N GLU A 119 20.28 -5.75 14.35
CA GLU A 119 19.30 -6.82 14.21
C GLU A 119 18.30 -6.52 13.08
N ILE A 120 17.92 -5.25 12.91
CA ILE A 120 17.17 -4.78 11.73
C ILE A 120 17.96 -5.08 10.44
N ALA A 121 19.27 -4.79 10.43
CA ALA A 121 20.13 -5.04 9.28
C ALA A 121 20.20 -6.53 8.93
N GLN A 122 20.28 -7.40 9.94
CA GLN A 122 20.30 -8.85 9.78
C GLN A 122 18.96 -9.40 9.28
N GLN A 123 17.84 -8.95 9.86
CA GLN A 123 16.49 -9.38 9.46
C GLN A 123 16.14 -8.95 8.03
N LEU A 124 16.65 -7.80 7.59
CA LEU A 124 16.39 -7.27 6.25
C LEU A 124 17.47 -7.64 5.22
N GLY A 125 18.54 -8.35 5.61
CA GLY A 125 19.61 -8.77 4.70
C GLY A 125 20.42 -7.62 4.11
N ILE A 126 20.59 -6.52 4.85
CA ILE A 126 21.16 -5.26 4.36
C ILE A 126 22.34 -4.78 5.19
N SER A 127 23.14 -3.86 4.64
CA SER A 127 24.27 -3.28 5.37
C SER A 127 23.81 -2.37 6.52
N HIS A 128 24.43 -2.51 7.69
CA HIS A 128 24.19 -1.67 8.88
C HIS A 128 24.22 -0.15 8.60
N PRO A 129 25.12 0.38 7.74
CA PRO A 129 25.07 1.79 7.34
C PRO A 129 23.79 2.23 6.63
N THR A 130 23.12 1.32 5.90
CA THR A 130 21.89 1.68 5.18
C THR A 130 20.70 1.84 6.12
N VAL A 131 20.62 1.04 7.19
CA VAL A 131 19.63 1.22 8.27
C VAL A 131 19.77 2.60 8.90
N GLY A 132 21.00 3.01 9.21
CA GLY A 132 21.28 4.34 9.76
C GLY A 132 20.93 5.50 8.82
N ARG A 133 21.15 5.37 7.51
CA ARG A 133 20.76 6.39 6.53
C ARG A 133 19.24 6.51 6.41
N ALA A 134 18.53 5.39 6.35
CA ALA A 134 17.07 5.36 6.26
C ALA A 134 16.41 6.05 7.46
N LEU A 135 16.94 5.81 8.67
CA LEU A 135 16.46 6.45 9.90
C LEU A 135 16.81 7.95 9.97
N LYS A 136 17.97 8.37 9.42
CA LYS A 136 18.37 9.80 9.39
C LYS A 136 17.57 10.63 8.38
N LYS A 137 17.22 10.05 7.24
CA LYS A 137 16.50 10.73 6.15
C LYS A 137 15.12 11.26 6.56
N VAL A 138 14.58 10.75 7.67
CA VAL A 138 13.22 11.01 8.15
C VAL A 138 13.22 11.90 9.40
N LYS A 139 14.36 12.04 10.08
CA LYS A 139 14.51 12.87 11.28
C LYS A 139 14.98 14.30 10.94
N GLY A 140 14.97 14.66 9.66
CA GLY A 140 15.54 15.89 9.11
C GLY A 140 14.54 16.69 8.27
N ASP A 141 13.25 16.61 8.61
CA ASP A 141 12.23 17.64 8.35
C ASP A 141 11.65 18.08 9.70
#